data_AF-A0A9N9NXK1-F1
#
_entry.id   AF-A0A9N9NXK1-F1
#
_cell.length_a   1.000
_cell.length_b   1.000
_cell.length_c   1.000
_cell.angle_alpha   90.00
_cell.angle_beta   90.00
_cell.angle_gamma   90.00
#
_symmetry.space_group_name_H-M   'P 1'
#
loop_
_entity.id
_entity.type
_entity.pdbx_description
1 polymer ?
#
loop_
_entity_poly.entity_id
_entity_poly.type
_entity_poly.pdbx_seq_one_letter_code
_entity_poly.pdbx_strand_id
1 'polypeptide(L)'
;FCTATASHLSKMTKATETATFFAIISAIYFTFLFGIIPLPEIVQREILPVLPWWALITFGSYSLGNIGYHVYRFRDCEDAYHELMAEIQLAKEDLRSKNVSTEDNVL
;
A
#
# COMPACT_ATOMS: atom_id res chain seq x y z
N PHE A 1 26.46 -23.50 -18.73
CA PHE A 1 25.92 -22.14 -18.99
C PHE A 1 24.44 -22.19 -19.38
N CYS A 2 23.69 -23.06 -18.72
CA CYS A 2 22.27 -23.33 -18.98
C CYS A 2 21.64 -23.52 -17.60
N THR A 3 21.12 -22.46 -17.00
CA THR A 3 20.17 -22.49 -15.88
C THR A 3 19.71 -21.06 -15.57
N ALA A 4 18.48 -20.97 -15.08
CA ALA A 4 17.74 -19.79 -14.60
C ALA A 4 16.93 -19.03 -15.68
N THR A 5 15.87 -19.62 -16.23
CA THR A 5 14.47 -19.60 -15.73
C THR A 5 13.79 -18.22 -15.72
N ALA A 6 12.71 -18.17 -16.50
CA ALA A 6 11.43 -17.55 -16.13
C ALA A 6 11.35 -16.02 -16.11
N SER A 7 11.41 -15.39 -17.29
CA SER A 7 10.66 -14.16 -17.55
C SER A 7 9.31 -14.52 -18.18
N HIS A 8 8.47 -15.25 -17.42
CA HIS A 8 7.11 -15.60 -17.81
C HIS A 8 6.13 -14.68 -17.07
N LEU A 9 5.27 -14.03 -17.87
CA LEU A 9 3.98 -13.46 -17.50
C LEU A 9 3.97 -12.07 -16.83
N SER A 10 4.13 -11.03 -17.66
CA SER A 10 3.68 -9.67 -17.32
C SER A 10 2.16 -9.59 -17.39
N LYS A 11 1.47 -10.01 -16.32
CA LYS A 11 0.15 -9.48 -15.97
C LYS A 11 0.39 -8.21 -15.15
N MET A 12 -0.17 -7.08 -15.59
CA MET A 12 -0.24 -5.85 -14.82
C MET A 12 -0.89 -6.13 -13.47
N THR A 13 -0.06 -6.25 -12.44
CA THR A 13 -0.47 -6.56 -11.08
C THR A 13 0.30 -5.59 -10.19
N LYS A 14 -0.37 -4.63 -9.55
CA LYS A 14 0.27 -3.70 -8.61
C LYS A 14 1.06 -4.43 -7.50
N ALA A 15 0.66 -5.67 -7.21
CA ALA A 15 1.36 -6.60 -6.30
C ALA A 15 2.66 -7.19 -6.89
N THR A 16 2.75 -7.33 -8.22
CA THR A 16 3.99 -7.76 -8.89
C THR A 16 5.02 -6.63 -8.89
N GLU A 17 4.60 -5.37 -9.02
CA GLU A 17 5.49 -4.20 -8.95
C GLU A 17 6.24 -4.17 -7.60
N THR A 18 5.53 -4.28 -6.48
CA THR A 18 6.15 -4.35 -5.15
C THR A 18 7.00 -5.60 -4.97
N ALA A 19 6.55 -6.77 -5.46
CA ALA A 19 7.33 -8.00 -5.42
C ALA A 19 8.64 -7.89 -6.22
N THR A 20 8.63 -7.20 -7.37
CA THR A 20 9.85 -6.96 -8.16
C THR A 20 10.83 -6.05 -7.45
N PHE A 21 10.37 -5.00 -6.75
CA PHE A 21 11.25 -4.17 -5.93
C PHE A 21 11.93 -4.97 -4.82
N PHE A 22 11.17 -5.80 -4.09
CA PHE A 22 11.76 -6.70 -3.07
C PHE A 22 12.74 -7.70 -3.67
N ALA A 23 12.45 -8.26 -4.85
CA ALA A 23 13.34 -9.17 -5.55
C ALA A 23 14.64 -8.51 -6.04
N ILE A 24 14.57 -7.24 -6.48
CA ILE A 24 15.75 -6.47 -6.88
C ILE A 24 16.62 -6.16 -5.65
N ILE A 25 16.01 -5.72 -4.55
CA ILE A 25 16.73 -5.43 -3.30
C ILE A 25 17.43 -6.69 -2.78
N SER A 26 16.76 -7.84 -2.80
CA SER A 26 17.36 -9.11 -2.40
C SER A 26 18.46 -9.55 -3.36
N ALA A 27 18.27 -9.40 -4.69
CA ALA A 27 19.30 -9.71 -5.67
C ALA A 27 20.56 -8.81 -5.52
N ILE A 28 20.39 -7.52 -5.21
CA ILE A 28 21.50 -6.60 -4.93
C ILE A 28 22.24 -7.03 -3.66
N TYR A 29 21.52 -7.41 -2.61
CA TYR A 29 22.12 -7.95 -1.37
C TYR A 29 22.93 -9.22 -1.63
N PHE A 30 22.38 -10.18 -2.37
CA PHE A 30 23.09 -11.40 -2.76
C PHE A 30 24.33 -11.08 -3.60
N THR A 31 24.25 -10.14 -4.55
CA THR A 31 25.40 -9.73 -5.37
C THR A 31 26.52 -9.10 -4.54
N PHE A 32 26.17 -8.30 -3.53
CA PHE A 32 27.13 -7.75 -2.57
C PHE A 32 27.76 -8.84 -1.69
N LEU A 33 27.00 -9.89 -1.35
CA LEU A 33 27.47 -11.02 -0.55
C LEU A 33 28.44 -11.94 -1.32
N PHE A 34 28.31 -12.04 -2.64
CA PHE A 34 29.22 -12.81 -3.50
C PHE A 34 30.54 -12.09 -3.83
N GLY A 35 30.73 -10.83 -3.41
CA GLY A 35 32.05 -10.17 -3.46
C GLY A 35 32.59 -9.94 -4.88
N ILE A 36 31.72 -9.72 -5.87
CA ILE A 36 32.12 -9.52 -7.28
C ILE A 36 32.97 -8.24 -7.51
N ILE A 37 33.00 -7.32 -6.52
CA ILE A 37 33.84 -6.12 -6.50
C ILE A 37 34.83 -6.24 -5.32
N PRO A 38 36.14 -6.03 -5.51
CA PRO A 38 37.13 -6.04 -4.43
C PRO A 38 36.92 -4.81 -3.53
N LEU A 39 35.99 -4.91 -2.58
CA LEU A 39 35.84 -3.93 -1.50
C LEU A 39 36.76 -4.31 -0.32
N PRO A 40 37.27 -3.31 0.44
CA PRO A 40 38.07 -3.56 1.63
C PRO A 40 37.31 -4.44 2.63
N GLU A 41 38.02 -5.43 3.18
CA GLU A 41 37.50 -6.50 4.03
C GLU A 41 36.72 -5.99 5.25
N ILE A 42 37.08 -4.79 5.73
CA ILE A 42 36.40 -4.08 6.83
C ILE A 42 34.93 -3.78 6.49
N VAL A 43 34.64 -3.34 5.26
CA VAL A 43 33.29 -2.96 4.87
C VAL A 43 32.44 -4.22 4.70
N GLN A 44 32.98 -5.27 4.09
CA GLN A 44 32.23 -6.52 3.92
C GLN A 44 31.93 -7.24 5.24
N ARG A 45 32.85 -7.20 6.21
CA ARG A 45 32.65 -7.87 7.51
C ARG A 45 31.69 -7.12 8.42
N GLU A 46 31.74 -5.78 8.44
CA GLU A 46 31.00 -4.98 9.42
C GLU A 46 29.71 -4.37 8.86
N ILE A 47 29.67 -3.93 7.59
CA ILE A 47 28.50 -3.22 7.04
C ILE A 47 27.41 -4.17 6.51
N LEU A 48 27.78 -5.31 5.92
CA LEU A 48 26.81 -6.25 5.37
C LEU A 48 25.82 -6.80 6.41
N PRO A 49 26.24 -7.21 7.63
CA PRO A 49 25.29 -7.77 8.59
C PRO A 49 24.34 -6.74 9.20
N VAL A 50 24.71 -5.45 9.24
CA VAL A 50 23.87 -4.40 9.86
C VAL A 50 22.83 -3.80 8.90
N LEU A 51 23.06 -3.91 7.60
CA LEU A 51 22.18 -3.37 6.55
C LEU A 51 20.76 -3.97 6.55
N PRO A 52 20.55 -5.30 6.65
CA PRO A 52 19.20 -5.86 6.74
C PRO A 52 18.48 -5.49 8.04
N TRP A 53 19.22 -5.34 9.15
CA TRP A 53 18.65 -4.93 10.43
C TRP A 53 18.11 -3.50 10.38
N TRP A 54 18.88 -2.59 9.79
CA TRP A 54 18.46 -1.20 9.55
C TRP A 54 17.27 -1.09 8.60
N ALA A 55 17.27 -1.86 7.51
CA ALA A 55 16.15 -1.91 6.57
C ALA A 55 14.87 -2.43 7.24
N LEU A 56 14.98 -3.44 8.11
CA LEU A 56 13.85 -3.98 8.85
C LEU A 56 13.27 -2.95 9.84
N ILE A 57 14.13 -2.22 10.57
CA ILE A 57 13.69 -1.18 11.51
C ILE A 57 12.96 -0.04 10.78
N THR A 58 13.53 0.46 9.68
CA THR A 58 12.93 1.55 8.89
C THR A 58 11.61 1.11 8.24
N PHE A 59 11.56 -0.09 7.67
CA PHE A 59 10.33 -0.68 7.14
C PHE A 59 9.26 -0.89 8.23
N GLY A 60 9.67 -1.36 9.42
CA GLY A 60 8.79 -1.52 10.57
C GLY A 60 8.18 -0.19 11.03
N SER A 61 9.02 0.84 11.18
CA SER A 61 8.55 2.20 11.52
C SER A 61 7.64 2.79 10.45
N TYR A 62 7.94 2.55 9.17
CA TYR A 62 7.12 3.02 8.06
C TYR A 62 5.75 2.34 8.03
N SER A 63 5.69 1.02 8.24
CA SER A 63 4.45 0.25 8.32
C SER A 63 3.55 0.75 9.46
N LEU A 64 4.12 0.94 10.65
CA LEU A 64 3.38 1.45 11.82
C LEU A 64 2.87 2.87 11.59
N GLY A 65 3.69 3.75 11.01
CA GLY A 65 3.29 5.12 10.68
C GLY A 65 2.16 5.16 9.66
N ASN A 66 2.24 4.33 8.61
CA ASN A 66 1.21 4.28 7.59
C ASN A 66 -0.13 3.79 8.17
N ILE A 67 -0.12 2.71 8.96
CA ILE A 67 -1.32 2.19 9.63
C ILE A 67 -1.88 3.24 10.61
N GLY A 68 -1.02 3.88 11.40
CA GLY A 68 -1.42 4.94 12.34
C GLY A 68 -2.09 6.12 11.64
N TYR A 69 -1.56 6.54 10.48
CA TYR A 69 -2.15 7.60 9.66
C TYR A 69 -3.53 7.20 9.11
N HIS A 70 -3.68 5.96 8.65
CA HIS A 70 -4.97 5.45 8.18
C HIS A 70 -6.00 5.36 9.31
N VAL A 71 -5.62 4.85 10.49
CA VAL A 71 -6.48 4.81 11.69
C VAL A 71 -6.94 6.20 12.10
N TYR A 72 -6.03 7.18 12.07
CA TYR A 72 -6.37 8.57 12.36
C TYR A 72 -7.42 9.12 11.39
N ARG A 73 -7.31 8.80 10.10
CA ARG A 73 -8.19 9.34 9.05
C ARG A 73 -9.57 8.67 8.96
N PHE A 74 -9.77 7.49 9.54
CA PHE A 74 -11.11 6.87 9.60
C PHE A 74 -12.11 7.70 10.42
N ARG A 75 -11.64 8.45 11.42
CA ARG A 75 -12.48 9.36 12.21
C ARG A 75 -13.14 10.43 11.33
N ASP A 76 -12.38 11.02 10.42
CA ASP A 76 -12.88 12.07 9.52
C ASP A 76 -13.88 11.52 8.49
N CYS A 77 -13.79 10.22 8.15
CA CYS A 77 -14.75 9.55 7.27
C CYS A 77 -16.08 9.26 7.96
N GLU A 78 -16.09 8.90 9.25
CA GLU A 78 -17.32 8.68 10.02
C GLU A 78 -18.09 10.00 10.18
N ASP A 79 -17.40 11.09 10.51
CA ASP A 79 -18.02 12.41 10.70
C ASP A 79 -18.65 12.95 9.40
N ALA A 80 -17.89 12.91 8.29
CA ALA A 80 -18.41 13.29 6.98
C ALA A 80 -19.58 12.39 6.53
N TYR A 81 -19.55 11.09 6.86
CA TYR A 81 -20.65 10.17 6.53
C TYR A 81 -21.94 10.54 7.28
N HIS A 82 -21.85 10.95 8.55
CA HIS A 82 -22.99 11.40 9.33
C HIS A 82 -23.59 12.71 8.81
N GLU A 83 -22.75 13.67 8.42
CA GLU A 83 -23.19 14.93 7.81
C GLU A 83 -23.95 14.69 6.49
N LEU A 84 -23.35 13.92 5.57
CA LEU A 84 -23.99 13.55 4.30
C LEU A 84 -25.32 12.80 4.51
N MET A 85 -25.39 11.91 5.50
CA MET A 85 -26.62 11.19 5.82
C MET A 85 -27.72 12.11 6.37
N ALA A 86 -27.35 13.12 7.16
CA ALA A 86 -28.28 14.14 7.65
C ALA A 86 -28.84 14.98 6.51
N GLU A 87 -28.01 15.37 5.53
CA GLU A 87 -28.45 16.07 4.32
C GLU A 87 -29.43 15.23 3.48
N ILE A 88 -29.20 13.92 3.35
CA ILE A 88 -30.11 13.01 2.62
C ILE A 88 -31.48 12.93 3.32
N GLN A 89 -31.52 12.87 4.66
CA GLN A 89 -32.78 12.85 5.40
C GLN A 89 -33.57 14.15 5.20
N LEU A 90 -32.89 15.30 5.29
CA LEU A 90 -33.50 16.60 5.00
C LEU A 90 -34.04 16.69 3.57
N ALA A 91 -33.26 16.24 2.57
CA ALA A 91 -33.69 16.21 1.18
C ALA A 91 -34.90 15.28 0.98
N LYS A 92 -34.94 14.13 1.67
CA LYS A 92 -36.06 13.18 1.63
C LYS A 92 -37.33 13.76 2.24
N GLU A 93 -37.22 14.52 3.33
CA GLU A 93 -38.35 15.21 3.95
C GLU A 93 -38.84 16.39 3.11
N ASP A 94 -37.93 17.16 2.52
CA ASP A 94 -38.28 18.24 1.59
C ASP A 94 -39.01 17.68 0.37
N LEU A 95 -38.54 16.57 -0.22
CA LEU A 95 -39.23 15.86 -1.30
C LEU A 95 -40.60 15.31 -0.89
N ARG A 96 -40.74 14.81 0.35
CA ARG A 96 -42.04 14.37 0.90
C ARG A 96 -43.00 15.55 1.08
N SER A 97 -42.50 16.70 1.53
CA SER A 97 -43.29 17.91 1.77
C SER A 97 -43.70 18.60 0.47
N LYS A 98 -42.83 18.54 -0.55
CA LYS A 98 -43.07 19.11 -1.88
C LYS A 98 -44.04 18.31 -2.73
N ASN A 99 -44.60 17.22 -2.21
CA ASN A 99 -45.59 16.39 -2.91
C ASN A 99 -45.22 16.24 -4.39
N VAL A 100 -44.03 15.66 -4.67
CA VAL A 100 -43.91 14.90 -5.91
C VAL A 100 -44.99 13.84 -5.82
N SER A 101 -46.09 14.22 -6.42
CA SER A 101 -47.21 13.42 -6.84
C SER A 101 -46.62 12.34 -7.74
N THR A 102 -46.18 11.24 -7.16
CA THR A 102 -46.79 9.99 -7.57
C THR A 102 -48.18 10.08 -6.93
N GLU A 103 -49.27 10.37 -7.64
CA GLU A 103 -49.71 9.55 -8.78
C GLU A 103 -49.18 8.13 -8.57
N ASP A 104 -49.71 7.51 -7.52
CA ASP A 104 -50.03 6.10 -7.45
C ASP A 104 -50.93 5.73 -8.64
N ASN A 105 -50.43 5.92 -9.87
CA ASN A 105 -50.99 5.46 -11.12
C ASN A 105 -50.02 5.83 -12.26
N VAL A 106 -49.12 4.92 -12.63
CA VAL A 106 -49.04 4.33 -13.97
C VAL A 106 -48.00 3.19 -13.90
N LEU A 107 -48.51 1.96 -13.98
CA LEU A 107 -47.86 0.66 -14.26
C LEU A 107 -46.75 0.16 -13.32
#